data_AF-A0A059J7B5-F1
#
_entry.id   AF-A0A059J7B5-F1
#
_cell.length_a   1.000
_cell.length_b   1.000
_cell.length_c   1.000
_cell.angle_alpha   90.00
_cell.angle_beta   90.00
_cell.angle_gamma   90.00
#
_symmetry.space_group_name_H-M   'P 1'
#
loop_
_entity.id
_entity.type
_entity.pdbx_description
1 polymer ?
#
loop_
_entity_poly.entity_id
_entity_poly.type
_entity_poly.pdbx_seq_one_letter_code
_entity_poly.pdbx_strand_id
1 'polypeptide(L)'
;MDSAGNIYRHKVDFTALALQDPAFKETLSAKGRLDFSNPEAVRQLTVSLLRRDFGLEVELPDDRLCPPVPNRLNYILWLQDLIDCTGDDYHEGFNADRDVVGLDIGTGSSCIYPLLGAVHRKRWTFVATDIDKKNLQYARQNVQRNNLQSRIQVVDSVPDGPLIPLDRIQLKMLDFTMCNPPFYESPEEMKQLAEEKQNEPLSVCTGAETEMITPGGEVAFVKKMIQESLHLREAVRWYTSMLGKRSSLLSLIDELQSLDNKNWAVTEFIQGDKTKRWAIAWSWKDIRPTMGVSRSVSNIPKKYLPFPSEFHFRLPCKSVDSLIEVIDTEINSFRIPWKWDNQRSSGLGFTMENAWSRQARRKRQQQQEAAQDGSDQADIPFDTENALFGFIIQVRRPGLENADVTVRWVKGVDSVIFESFCGMLKRKVEGR
;
A
#
# COMPACT_ATOMS: atom_id res chain seq x y z
N MET A 1 -6.43 -9.00 -5.45
CA MET A 1 -6.91 -8.13 -4.36
C MET A 1 -8.31 -7.67 -4.74
N ASP A 2 -9.30 -8.00 -3.92
CA ASP A 2 -10.70 -7.62 -4.16
C ASP A 2 -11.00 -6.41 -3.25
N SER A 3 -10.37 -5.25 -3.54
CA SER A 3 -10.58 -4.03 -2.74
C SER A 3 -11.98 -3.48 -3.01
N ALA A 4 -12.76 -3.21 -1.96
CA ALA A 4 -14.20 -2.90 -2.05
C ALA A 4 -14.54 -1.68 -2.94
N GLY A 5 -13.54 -0.88 -3.35
CA GLY A 5 -13.68 0.27 -4.25
C GLY A 5 -13.30 0.03 -5.71
N ASN A 6 -12.91 -1.18 -6.13
CA ASN A 6 -12.50 -1.40 -7.52
C ASN A 6 -13.71 -1.59 -8.46
N ILE A 7 -14.14 -0.49 -9.10
CA ILE A 7 -15.24 -0.48 -10.07
C ILE A 7 -14.92 -1.24 -11.38
N TYR A 8 -13.67 -1.64 -11.60
CA TYR A 8 -13.21 -2.37 -12.79
C TYR A 8 -12.88 -3.84 -12.52
N ARG A 9 -13.42 -4.43 -11.44
CA ARG A 9 -13.38 -5.89 -11.26
C ARG A 9 -14.04 -6.63 -12.41
N HIS A 10 -15.07 -6.02 -12.99
CA HIS A 10 -15.74 -6.50 -14.19
C HIS A 10 -15.26 -5.74 -15.42
N LYS A 11 -15.36 -6.38 -16.60
CA LYS A 11 -14.98 -5.75 -17.87
C LYS A 11 -15.83 -4.51 -18.11
N VAL A 12 -15.21 -3.47 -18.67
CA VAL A 12 -15.91 -2.25 -19.08
C VAL A 12 -16.94 -2.60 -20.15
N ASP A 13 -18.19 -2.20 -19.92
CA ASP A 13 -19.23 -2.26 -20.95
C ASP A 13 -19.03 -1.10 -21.94
N PHE A 14 -18.43 -1.41 -23.08
CA PHE A 14 -18.20 -0.42 -24.16
C PHE A 14 -19.48 0.05 -24.83
N THR A 15 -20.55 -0.76 -24.81
CA THR A 15 -21.84 -0.34 -25.35
C THR A 15 -22.43 0.76 -24.46
N ALA A 16 -22.43 0.54 -23.14
CA ALA A 16 -22.88 1.55 -22.19
C ALA A 16 -22.02 2.82 -22.24
N LEU A 17 -20.69 2.69 -22.37
CA LEU A 17 -19.79 3.85 -22.49
C LEU A 17 -20.05 4.66 -23.77
N ALA A 18 -20.25 3.99 -24.91
CA ALA A 18 -20.52 4.66 -26.20
C ALA A 18 -21.87 5.38 -26.26
N LEU A 19 -22.83 5.02 -25.40
CA LEU A 19 -24.10 5.76 -25.27
C LEU A 19 -23.91 7.10 -24.54
N GLN A 20 -22.88 7.21 -23.70
CA GLN A 20 -22.61 8.39 -22.88
C GLN A 20 -21.51 9.29 -23.47
N ASP A 21 -20.65 8.75 -24.33
CA ASP A 21 -19.56 9.47 -24.97
C ASP A 21 -19.58 9.26 -26.51
N PRO A 22 -20.10 10.26 -27.27
CA PRO A 22 -20.12 10.20 -28.72
C PRO A 22 -18.74 10.06 -29.37
N ALA A 23 -17.71 10.69 -28.80
CA ALA A 23 -16.35 10.59 -29.33
C ALA A 23 -15.79 9.17 -29.14
N PHE A 24 -16.08 8.52 -28.01
CA PHE A 24 -15.74 7.10 -27.83
C PHE A 24 -16.47 6.20 -28.81
N LYS A 25 -17.75 6.47 -29.09
CA LYS A 25 -18.55 5.69 -30.03
C LYS A 25 -17.92 5.64 -31.42
N GLU A 26 -17.32 6.73 -31.88
CA GLU A 26 -16.63 6.81 -33.18
C GLU A 26 -15.39 5.93 -33.27
N THR A 27 -14.79 5.56 -32.14
CA THR A 27 -13.61 4.67 -32.09
C THR A 27 -13.95 3.18 -32.13
N LEU A 28 -15.23 2.82 -32.01
CA LEU A 28 -15.68 1.43 -32.02
C LEU A 28 -15.90 0.92 -33.44
N SER A 29 -15.53 -0.34 -33.67
CA SER A 29 -15.92 -1.05 -34.90
C SER A 29 -17.45 -1.20 -35.00
N ALA A 30 -17.95 -1.51 -36.20
CA ALA A 30 -19.38 -1.77 -36.44
C ALA A 30 -19.98 -2.88 -35.55
N LYS A 31 -19.15 -3.76 -34.97
CA LYS A 31 -19.56 -4.81 -34.03
C LYS A 31 -19.47 -4.38 -32.54
N GLY A 32 -19.26 -3.09 -32.27
CA GLY A 32 -19.12 -2.54 -30.92
C GLY A 32 -17.82 -2.94 -30.20
N ARG A 33 -16.81 -3.39 -30.94
CA ARG A 33 -15.50 -3.79 -30.39
C ARG A 33 -14.49 -2.66 -30.52
N LEU A 34 -13.74 -2.42 -29.46
CA LEU A 34 -12.58 -1.52 -29.47
C LEU A 34 -11.37 -2.24 -30.07
N ASP A 35 -10.65 -1.55 -30.95
CA ASP A 35 -9.34 -1.97 -31.42
C ASP A 35 -8.26 -1.42 -30.50
N PHE A 36 -7.68 -2.28 -29.65
CA PHE A 36 -6.65 -1.89 -28.70
C PHE A 36 -5.28 -1.65 -29.35
N SER A 37 -5.11 -2.02 -30.63
CA SER A 37 -3.90 -1.68 -31.40
C SER A 37 -3.92 -0.26 -31.95
N ASN A 38 -5.08 0.40 -31.96
CA ASN A 38 -5.22 1.79 -32.39
C ASN A 38 -4.93 2.76 -31.22
N PRO A 39 -3.86 3.59 -31.29
CA PRO A 39 -3.52 4.57 -30.26
C PRO A 39 -4.66 5.54 -29.91
N GLU A 40 -5.39 6.00 -30.93
CA GLU A 40 -6.51 6.93 -30.76
C GLU A 40 -7.62 6.30 -29.92
N ALA A 41 -7.96 5.06 -30.26
CA ALA A 41 -9.04 4.33 -29.61
C ALA A 41 -8.72 4.06 -28.12
N VAL A 42 -7.47 3.71 -27.81
CA VAL A 42 -7.01 3.50 -26.42
C VAL A 42 -6.96 4.81 -25.64
N ARG A 43 -6.53 5.90 -26.28
CA ARG A 43 -6.51 7.24 -25.68
C ARG A 43 -7.91 7.74 -25.38
N GLN A 44 -8.80 7.63 -26.34
CA GLN A 44 -10.21 7.98 -26.17
C GLN A 44 -10.87 7.13 -25.08
N LEU A 45 -10.63 5.80 -25.04
CA LEU A 45 -11.11 4.96 -23.94
C LEU A 45 -10.66 5.51 -22.58
N THR A 46 -9.38 5.88 -22.45
CA THR A 46 -8.82 6.40 -21.20
C THR A 46 -9.50 7.70 -20.78
N VAL A 47 -9.65 8.66 -21.70
CA VAL A 47 -10.33 9.93 -21.46
C VAL A 47 -11.80 9.72 -21.07
N SER A 48 -12.51 8.85 -21.79
CA SER A 48 -13.93 8.55 -21.53
C SER A 48 -14.14 7.88 -20.17
N LEU A 49 -13.25 6.95 -19.77
CA LEU A 49 -13.31 6.32 -18.45
C LEU A 49 -13.02 7.33 -17.33
N LEU A 50 -12.00 8.17 -17.48
CA LEU A 50 -11.65 9.20 -16.50
C LEU A 50 -12.81 10.19 -16.28
N ARG A 51 -13.45 10.62 -17.37
CA ARG A 51 -14.60 11.51 -17.32
C ARG A 51 -15.80 10.84 -16.67
N ARG A 52 -16.21 9.66 -17.16
CA ARG A 52 -17.43 8.97 -16.71
C ARG A 52 -17.35 8.58 -15.24
N ASP A 53 -16.25 7.98 -14.83
CA ASP A 53 -16.17 7.28 -13.54
C ASP A 53 -15.59 8.16 -12.42
N PHE A 54 -14.82 9.20 -12.77
CA PHE A 54 -14.12 10.04 -11.80
C PHE A 54 -14.40 11.53 -11.97
N GLY A 55 -15.17 11.92 -12.99
CA GLY A 55 -15.41 13.33 -13.31
C GLY A 55 -14.15 14.09 -13.72
N LEU A 56 -13.13 13.38 -14.20
CA LEU A 56 -11.83 13.96 -14.56
C LEU A 56 -11.75 14.28 -16.05
N GLU A 57 -11.44 15.53 -16.38
CA GLU A 57 -11.13 15.97 -17.73
C GLU A 57 -9.62 15.96 -17.98
N VAL A 58 -9.16 15.09 -18.87
CA VAL A 58 -7.73 14.91 -19.15
C VAL A 58 -7.48 14.99 -20.64
N GLU A 59 -6.43 15.70 -21.01
CA GLU A 59 -5.86 15.74 -22.35
C GLU A 59 -4.54 14.96 -22.35
N LEU A 60 -4.35 14.11 -23.35
CA LEU A 60 -3.17 13.26 -23.50
C LEU A 60 -2.55 13.53 -24.87
N PRO A 61 -1.21 13.73 -24.96
CA PRO A 61 -0.55 13.83 -26.25
C PRO A 61 -0.49 12.45 -26.93
N ASP A 62 -0.29 12.46 -28.24
CA ASP A 62 -0.25 11.27 -29.10
C ASP A 62 1.09 10.52 -29.08
N ASP A 63 2.15 11.17 -28.58
CA ASP A 63 3.54 10.69 -28.52
C ASP A 63 4.03 10.40 -27.07
N ARG A 64 3.10 10.18 -26.13
CA ARG A 64 3.40 9.76 -24.75
C ARG A 64 2.57 8.57 -24.33
N LEU A 65 2.95 7.96 -23.21
CA LEU A 65 2.28 6.79 -22.67
C LEU A 65 0.82 7.10 -22.31
N CYS A 66 -0.12 6.38 -22.91
CA CYS A 66 -1.52 6.41 -22.50
C CYS A 66 -1.77 5.41 -21.35
N PRO A 67 -2.15 5.86 -20.15
CA PRO A 67 -2.24 4.97 -18.99
C PRO A 67 -3.59 4.20 -18.95
N PRO A 68 -3.60 2.86 -18.86
CA PRO A 68 -4.84 2.10 -18.70
C PRO A 68 -5.43 2.28 -17.29
N VAL A 69 -6.55 3.01 -17.21
CA VAL A 69 -7.19 3.44 -15.95
C VAL A 69 -7.38 2.30 -14.93
N PRO A 70 -7.89 1.10 -15.29
CA PRO A 70 -8.11 0.03 -14.32
C PRO A 70 -6.85 -0.42 -13.58
N ASN A 71 -5.71 -0.44 -14.25
CA ASN A 71 -4.45 -0.83 -13.63
C ASN A 71 -3.92 0.27 -12.71
N ARG A 72 -4.09 1.54 -13.09
CA ARG A 72 -3.68 2.69 -12.26
C ARG A 72 -4.52 2.80 -10.99
N LEU A 73 -5.82 2.53 -11.11
CA LEU A 73 -6.74 2.49 -9.97
C LEU A 73 -6.34 1.41 -8.95
N ASN A 74 -5.92 0.21 -9.38
CA ASN A 74 -5.48 -0.83 -8.47
C ASN A 74 -4.34 -0.37 -7.56
N TYR A 75 -3.40 0.41 -8.08
CA TYR A 75 -2.29 0.93 -7.30
C TYR A 75 -2.77 1.96 -6.26
N ILE A 76 -3.64 2.90 -6.66
CA ILE A 76 -4.26 3.86 -5.73
C ILE A 76 -5.04 3.17 -4.62
N LEU A 77 -5.84 2.16 -4.95
CA LEU A 77 -6.63 1.42 -3.94
C LEU A 77 -5.72 0.62 -3.00
N TRP A 78 -4.64 0.03 -3.49
CA TRP A 78 -3.67 -0.64 -2.62
C TRP A 78 -2.94 0.33 -1.70
N LEU A 79 -2.55 1.51 -2.18
CA LEU A 79 -1.97 2.58 -1.36
C LEU A 79 -2.94 3.06 -0.29
N GLN A 80 -4.23 3.17 -0.60
CA GLN A 80 -5.26 3.48 0.38
C GLN A 80 -5.31 2.46 1.50
N ASP A 81 -5.40 1.17 1.17
CA ASP A 81 -5.43 0.11 2.17
C ASP A 81 -4.12 0.09 3.01
N LEU A 82 -2.97 0.36 2.38
CA LEU A 82 -1.68 0.46 3.06
C LEU A 82 -1.64 1.61 4.06
N ILE A 83 -2.04 2.82 3.65
CA ILE A 83 -2.06 4.02 4.49
C ILE A 83 -3.09 3.88 5.62
N ASP A 84 -4.28 3.37 5.31
CA ASP A 84 -5.38 3.20 6.28
C ASP A 84 -5.07 2.17 7.37
N CYS A 85 -4.19 1.20 7.09
CA CYS A 85 -3.79 0.21 8.09
C CYS A 85 -2.47 0.55 8.79
N THR A 86 -1.83 1.68 8.48
CA THR A 86 -0.52 2.07 9.04
C THR A 86 -0.46 3.53 9.53
N GLY A 87 -1.56 4.03 10.07
CA GLY A 87 -1.61 5.34 10.76
C GLY A 87 -0.93 5.32 12.14
N ASP A 88 -0.46 6.50 12.58
CA ASP A 88 0.15 6.67 13.92
C ASP A 88 -0.87 6.55 15.06
N ASP A 89 -2.15 6.73 14.75
CA ASP A 89 -3.27 6.54 15.69
C ASP A 89 -3.66 5.06 15.83
N TYR A 90 -3.01 4.16 15.07
CA TYR A 90 -3.32 2.73 15.00
C TYR A 90 -4.79 2.46 14.68
N HIS A 91 -5.47 3.41 14.05
CA HIS A 91 -6.84 3.24 13.59
C HIS A 91 -6.88 2.19 12.47
N GLU A 92 -7.81 1.25 12.56
CA GLU A 92 -8.04 0.28 11.49
C GLU A 92 -9.09 0.82 10.52
N GLY A 93 -8.65 1.07 9.27
CA GLY A 93 -9.53 1.45 8.17
C GLY A 93 -9.53 2.95 7.88
N PHE A 94 -10.40 3.35 6.95
CA PHE A 94 -10.40 4.71 6.41
C PHE A 94 -10.73 5.77 7.46
N ASN A 95 -9.80 6.71 7.64
CA ASN A 95 -10.01 7.95 8.40
C ASN A 95 -10.15 9.13 7.43
N ALA A 96 -11.36 9.71 7.36
CA ALA A 96 -11.68 10.80 6.45
C ALA A 96 -10.99 12.14 6.81
N ASP A 97 -10.56 12.28 8.06
CA ASP A 97 -9.94 13.51 8.59
C ASP A 97 -8.42 13.50 8.56
N ARG A 98 -7.82 12.39 8.13
CA ARG A 98 -6.36 12.26 8.00
C ARG A 98 -5.84 13.00 6.78
N ASP A 99 -4.96 13.97 7.03
CA ASP A 99 -4.12 14.55 5.98
C ASP A 99 -3.05 13.56 5.55
N VAL A 100 -2.86 13.43 4.23
CA VAL A 100 -1.87 12.54 3.63
C VAL A 100 -1.15 13.27 2.52
N VAL A 101 0.17 13.19 2.52
CA VAL A 101 1.02 13.80 1.47
C VAL A 101 1.77 12.71 0.70
N GLY A 102 1.46 12.58 -0.58
CA GLY A 102 2.10 11.62 -1.49
C GLY A 102 3.06 12.28 -2.47
N LEU A 103 4.11 11.57 -2.87
CA LEU A 103 4.99 11.94 -3.99
C LEU A 103 4.82 10.94 -5.13
N ASP A 104 4.41 11.42 -6.31
CA ASP A 104 4.40 10.65 -7.56
C ASP A 104 5.67 10.94 -8.38
N ILE A 105 6.48 9.91 -8.62
CA ILE A 105 7.77 9.99 -9.31
C ILE A 105 7.58 9.54 -10.76
N GLY A 106 7.76 10.46 -11.70
CA GLY A 106 7.49 10.22 -13.13
C GLY A 106 5.99 10.23 -13.42
N THR A 107 5.34 11.35 -13.13
CA THR A 107 3.87 11.48 -13.20
C THR A 107 3.29 11.37 -14.61
N GLY A 108 4.13 11.56 -15.64
CA GLY A 108 3.75 11.50 -17.05
C GLY A 108 2.83 12.65 -17.46
N SER A 109 2.51 12.71 -18.75
CA SER A 109 1.59 13.73 -19.29
C SER A 109 0.19 13.69 -18.65
N SER A 110 -0.27 12.50 -18.26
CA SER A 110 -1.61 12.30 -17.67
C SER A 110 -1.76 12.86 -16.25
N CYS A 111 -0.70 12.87 -15.44
CA CYS A 111 -0.78 13.07 -13.99
C CYS A 111 -1.81 12.13 -13.30
N ILE A 112 -2.00 10.92 -13.86
CA ILE A 112 -3.16 10.08 -13.52
C ILE A 112 -3.21 9.67 -12.05
N TYR A 113 -2.07 9.41 -11.42
CA TYR A 113 -2.06 8.94 -10.03
C TYR A 113 -2.47 10.06 -9.04
N PRO A 114 -1.88 11.26 -9.08
CA PRO A 114 -2.36 12.40 -8.28
C PRO A 114 -3.83 12.71 -8.51
N LEU A 115 -4.30 12.71 -9.77
CA LEU A 115 -5.70 12.99 -10.09
C LEU A 115 -6.65 11.95 -9.48
N LEU A 116 -6.38 10.65 -9.70
CA LEU A 116 -7.19 9.57 -9.13
C LEU A 116 -7.16 9.59 -7.60
N GLY A 117 -5.98 9.76 -6.99
CA GLY A 117 -5.81 9.84 -5.55
C GLY A 117 -6.62 10.99 -4.94
N ALA A 118 -6.55 12.18 -5.54
CA ALA A 118 -7.28 13.36 -5.10
C ALA A 118 -8.81 13.19 -5.23
N VAL A 119 -9.30 12.46 -6.24
CA VAL A 119 -10.73 12.14 -6.35
C VAL A 119 -11.19 11.20 -5.24
N HIS A 120 -10.42 10.14 -4.97
CA HIS A 120 -10.83 9.14 -3.97
C HIS A 120 -10.68 9.63 -2.54
N ARG A 121 -9.72 10.54 -2.27
CA ARG A 121 -9.38 10.97 -0.93
C ARG A 121 -9.27 12.49 -0.87
N LYS A 122 -10.26 13.12 -0.23
CA LYS A 122 -10.39 14.58 -0.16
C LYS A 122 -9.18 15.27 0.47
N ARG A 123 -8.59 14.64 1.48
CA ARG A 123 -7.45 15.15 2.26
C ARG A 123 -6.08 14.62 1.80
N TRP A 124 -6.04 13.96 0.65
CA TRP A 124 -4.76 13.61 0.02
C TRP A 124 -4.27 14.79 -0.80
N THR A 125 -3.00 15.14 -0.59
CA THR A 125 -2.26 16.10 -1.39
C THR A 125 -1.07 15.41 -2.03
N PHE A 126 -0.65 15.90 -3.18
CA PHE A 126 0.38 15.29 -4.00
C PHE A 126 1.40 16.30 -4.45
N VAL A 127 2.66 15.88 -4.42
CA VAL A 127 3.70 16.43 -5.27
C VAL A 127 3.91 15.44 -6.42
N ALA A 128 3.97 15.94 -7.64
CA ALA A 128 4.11 15.14 -8.84
C ALA A 128 5.34 15.60 -9.61
N THR A 129 6.32 14.72 -9.80
CA THR A 129 7.59 15.04 -10.46
C THR A 129 7.70 14.38 -11.82
N ASP A 130 8.37 15.06 -12.74
CA ASP A 130 8.76 14.49 -14.04
C ASP A 130 9.98 15.24 -14.58
N ILE A 131 10.77 14.59 -15.43
CA ILE A 131 11.94 15.16 -16.10
C ILE A 131 11.62 15.71 -17.48
N ASP A 132 10.54 15.22 -18.13
CA ASP A 132 10.16 15.61 -19.48
C ASP A 132 9.29 16.87 -19.46
N LYS A 133 9.72 17.90 -20.20
CA LYS A 133 9.02 19.20 -20.23
C LYS A 133 7.61 19.09 -20.80
N LYS A 134 7.38 18.21 -21.79
CA LYS A 134 6.06 18.01 -22.39
C LYS A 134 5.12 17.32 -21.39
N ASN A 135 5.60 16.29 -20.70
CA ASN A 135 4.87 15.66 -19.59
C ASN A 135 4.46 16.67 -18.52
N LEU A 136 5.41 17.49 -18.05
CA LEU A 136 5.13 18.54 -17.05
C LEU A 136 4.09 19.56 -17.53
N GLN A 137 4.13 19.95 -18.81
CA GLN A 137 3.16 20.88 -19.38
C GLN A 137 1.75 20.29 -19.37
N TYR A 138 1.57 19.08 -19.91
CA TYR A 138 0.28 18.39 -19.93
C TYR A 138 -0.22 18.08 -18.51
N ALA A 139 0.65 17.61 -17.62
CA ALA A 139 0.29 17.34 -16.23
C ALA A 139 -0.26 18.60 -15.52
N ARG A 140 0.42 19.75 -15.66
CA ARG A 140 -0.06 21.03 -15.10
C ARG A 140 -1.40 21.44 -15.68
N GLN A 141 -1.59 21.31 -17.00
CA GLN A 141 -2.85 21.62 -17.65
C GLN A 141 -3.97 20.70 -17.18
N ASN A 142 -3.72 19.40 -17.05
CA ASN A 142 -4.70 18.43 -16.56
C ASN A 142 -5.09 18.70 -15.11
N VAL A 143 -4.12 19.03 -14.23
CA VAL A 143 -4.42 19.47 -12.86
C VAL A 143 -5.29 20.74 -12.85
N GLN A 144 -4.96 21.71 -13.71
CA GLN A 144 -5.70 22.97 -13.82
C GLN A 144 -7.13 22.78 -14.34
N ARG A 145 -7.33 21.95 -15.38
CA ARG A 145 -8.65 21.62 -15.95
C ARG A 145 -9.61 21.07 -14.90
N ASN A 146 -9.07 20.34 -13.92
CA ASN A 146 -9.85 19.71 -12.84
C ASN A 146 -9.94 20.55 -11.55
N ASN A 147 -9.39 21.77 -11.54
CA ASN A 147 -9.36 22.64 -10.36
C ASN A 147 -8.67 22.01 -9.14
N LEU A 148 -7.59 21.24 -9.36
CA LEU A 148 -6.88 20.49 -8.31
C LEU A 148 -5.53 21.11 -7.91
N GLN A 149 -5.21 22.32 -8.34
CA GLN A 149 -3.92 22.99 -8.07
C GLN A 149 -3.63 23.18 -6.58
N SER A 150 -4.65 23.29 -5.73
CA SER A 150 -4.47 23.40 -4.27
C SER A 150 -4.08 22.08 -3.61
N ARG A 151 -4.24 20.95 -4.31
CA ARG A 151 -3.96 19.60 -3.81
C ARG A 151 -2.86 18.88 -4.58
N ILE A 152 -2.55 19.31 -5.80
CA ILE A 152 -1.55 18.66 -6.65
C ILE A 152 -0.56 19.71 -7.15
N GLN A 153 0.69 19.59 -6.72
CA GLN A 153 1.79 20.43 -7.16
C GLN A 153 2.66 19.67 -8.17
N VAL A 154 2.78 20.19 -9.39
CA VAL A 154 3.63 19.58 -10.44
C VAL A 154 4.98 20.29 -10.50
N VAL A 155 6.04 19.58 -10.10
CA VAL A 155 7.40 20.07 -9.94
C VAL A 155 8.31 19.43 -10.97
N ASP A 156 9.15 20.20 -11.64
CA ASP A 156 10.15 19.64 -12.55
C ASP A 156 11.25 18.91 -11.78
N SER A 157 11.81 17.85 -12.36
CA SER A 157 12.99 17.15 -11.85
C SER A 157 14.10 17.15 -12.89
N VAL A 158 15.30 16.71 -12.49
CA VAL A 158 16.46 16.57 -13.38
C VAL A 158 16.91 15.11 -13.42
N PRO A 159 17.33 14.57 -14.58
CA PRO A 159 17.66 13.14 -14.74
C PRO A 159 18.65 12.59 -13.69
N ASP A 160 19.69 13.36 -13.38
CA ASP A 160 20.75 12.96 -12.45
C ASP A 160 20.46 13.39 -10.99
N GLY A 161 19.30 13.97 -10.74
CA GLY A 161 18.88 14.44 -9.42
C GLY A 161 18.37 13.33 -8.50
N PRO A 162 18.10 13.68 -7.23
CA PRO A 162 17.38 12.80 -6.32
C PRO A 162 15.94 12.56 -6.82
N LEU A 163 15.50 11.31 -6.77
CA LEU A 163 14.13 10.90 -7.10
C LEU A 163 13.13 11.39 -6.04
N ILE A 164 13.57 11.52 -4.78
CA ILE A 164 12.76 11.97 -3.65
C ILE A 164 13.36 13.27 -3.06
N PRO A 165 13.14 14.42 -3.74
CA PRO A 165 13.84 15.67 -3.42
C PRO A 165 13.11 16.48 -2.32
N LEU A 166 13.05 15.97 -1.09
CA LEU A 166 12.31 16.60 0.04
C LEU A 166 12.61 18.09 0.23
N ASP A 167 13.88 18.49 0.17
CA ASP A 167 14.29 19.90 0.31
C ASP A 167 13.75 20.78 -0.82
N ARG A 168 13.78 20.28 -2.06
CA ARG A 168 13.32 21.01 -3.24
C ARG A 168 11.81 21.24 -3.22
N ILE A 169 11.07 20.23 -2.75
CA ILE A 169 9.60 20.27 -2.65
C ILE A 169 9.15 20.90 -1.33
N GLN A 170 10.10 21.34 -0.47
CA GLN A 170 9.86 22.02 0.80
C GLN A 170 8.99 21.22 1.78
N LEU A 171 9.15 19.90 1.78
CA LEU A 171 8.45 18.99 2.68
C LEU A 171 9.45 18.29 3.58
N LYS A 172 9.12 18.18 4.87
CA LYS A 172 9.94 17.43 5.84
C LYS A 172 9.63 15.95 5.85
N MET A 173 8.37 15.60 5.55
CA MET A 173 7.89 14.23 5.58
C MET A 173 6.86 13.97 4.47
N LEU A 174 6.76 12.71 4.07
CA LEU A 174 5.77 12.17 3.15
C LEU A 174 5.12 10.93 3.77
N ASP A 175 3.83 10.73 3.52
CA ASP A 175 3.15 9.48 3.86
C ASP A 175 3.54 8.35 2.91
N PHE A 176 3.70 8.67 1.63
CA PHE A 176 4.17 7.70 0.66
C PHE A 176 4.90 8.33 -0.53
N THR A 177 5.74 7.53 -1.17
CA THR A 177 6.08 7.71 -2.59
C THR A 177 5.38 6.67 -3.43
N MET A 178 5.11 7.00 -4.69
CA MET A 178 4.65 6.06 -5.70
C MET A 178 5.39 6.27 -7.01
N CYS A 179 5.59 5.19 -7.73
CA CYS A 179 6.37 5.21 -8.97
C CYS A 179 5.88 4.12 -9.91
N ASN A 180 5.77 4.43 -11.20
CA ASN A 180 5.69 3.44 -12.26
C ASN A 180 6.93 3.60 -13.15
N PRO A 181 8.03 2.90 -12.84
CA PRO A 181 9.33 3.15 -13.43
C PRO A 181 9.34 2.79 -14.92
N PRO A 182 10.26 3.38 -15.72
CA PRO A 182 10.56 2.89 -17.05
C PRO A 182 10.96 1.41 -17.00
N PHE A 183 10.40 0.60 -17.90
CA PHE A 183 10.48 -0.87 -17.79
C PHE A 183 11.75 -1.48 -18.36
N TYR A 184 12.32 -0.86 -19.40
CA TYR A 184 13.35 -1.45 -20.24
C TYR A 184 14.72 -0.83 -19.97
N GLU A 185 15.77 -1.61 -20.09
CA GLU A 185 17.16 -1.16 -20.01
C GLU A 185 17.61 -0.43 -21.28
N SER A 186 17.15 -0.90 -22.43
CA SER A 186 17.52 -0.33 -23.72
C SER A 186 16.43 -0.54 -24.79
N PRO A 187 16.52 0.17 -25.93
CA PRO A 187 15.65 -0.09 -27.08
C PRO A 187 15.75 -1.54 -27.60
N GLU A 188 16.93 -2.15 -27.51
CA GLU A 188 17.17 -3.53 -27.93
C GLU A 188 16.43 -4.52 -27.04
N GLU A 189 16.48 -4.35 -25.70
CA GLU A 189 15.72 -5.20 -24.77
C GLU A 189 14.21 -5.10 -25.04
N MET A 190 13.72 -3.89 -25.33
CA MET A 190 12.32 -3.67 -25.67
C MET A 190 11.90 -4.45 -26.91
N LYS A 191 12.72 -4.45 -27.97
CA LYS A 191 12.48 -5.21 -29.21
C LYS A 191 12.55 -6.71 -28.96
N GLN A 192 13.58 -7.19 -28.27
CA GLN A 192 13.76 -8.61 -27.97
C GLN A 192 12.56 -9.17 -27.18
N LEU A 193 12.13 -8.47 -26.13
CA LEU A 193 10.97 -8.88 -25.32
C LEU A 193 9.63 -8.78 -26.08
N ALA A 194 9.56 -7.98 -27.15
CA ALA A 194 8.42 -7.97 -28.05
C ALA A 194 8.44 -9.20 -28.99
N GLU A 195 9.61 -9.57 -29.50
CA GLU A 195 9.80 -10.74 -30.39
C GLU A 195 9.65 -12.09 -29.66
N GLU A 196 10.08 -12.18 -28.40
CA GLU A 196 9.92 -13.39 -27.57
C GLU A 196 8.46 -13.70 -27.21
N LYS A 197 7.57 -12.70 -27.32
CA LYS A 197 6.13 -12.92 -27.14
C LYS A 197 5.57 -13.57 -28.41
N GLN A 198 5.20 -14.85 -28.31
CA GLN A 198 4.56 -15.61 -29.40
C GLN A 198 3.28 -14.97 -29.98
N ASN A 199 2.70 -13.97 -29.30
CA ASN A 199 1.57 -13.19 -29.81
C ASN A 199 1.89 -11.70 -29.71
N GLU A 200 1.45 -10.92 -30.70
CA GLU A 200 1.52 -9.47 -30.64
C GLU A 200 0.83 -8.95 -29.35
N PRO A 201 1.39 -7.88 -28.74
CA PRO A 201 0.76 -7.27 -27.59
C PRO A 201 -0.65 -6.79 -27.97
N LEU A 202 -1.63 -7.18 -27.16
CA LEU A 202 -3.04 -6.83 -27.38
C LEU A 202 -3.30 -5.32 -27.41
N SER A 203 -2.39 -4.50 -26.90
CA SER A 203 -2.54 -3.05 -26.85
C SER A 203 -1.25 -2.36 -27.28
N VAL A 204 -1.41 -1.26 -28.02
CA VAL A 204 -0.29 -0.43 -28.47
C VAL A 204 0.39 0.29 -27.31
N CYS A 205 1.71 0.39 -27.36
CA CYS A 205 2.52 1.15 -26.42
C CYS A 205 3.02 2.43 -27.10
N THR A 206 2.48 3.58 -26.71
CA THR A 206 2.83 4.91 -27.25
C THR A 206 3.82 5.68 -26.38
N GLY A 207 4.41 5.02 -25.37
CA GLY A 207 5.33 5.66 -24.44
C GLY A 207 6.58 6.20 -25.13
N ALA A 208 6.99 7.42 -24.77
CA ALA A 208 8.27 7.96 -25.21
C ALA A 208 9.43 7.16 -24.62
N GLU A 209 10.61 7.20 -25.25
CA GLU A 209 11.80 6.48 -24.75
C GLU A 209 12.10 6.79 -23.29
N THR A 210 11.98 8.06 -22.86
CA THR A 210 12.20 8.48 -21.47
C THR A 210 11.16 7.92 -20.47
N GLU A 211 10.00 7.48 -20.93
CA GLU A 211 8.96 6.86 -20.10
C GLU A 211 9.07 5.33 -20.06
N MET A 212 9.85 4.77 -20.98
CA MET A 212 9.91 3.33 -21.22
C MET A 212 11.28 2.73 -20.94
N ILE A 213 12.36 3.51 -21.09
CA ILE A 213 13.75 3.08 -21.01
C ILE A 213 14.50 3.85 -19.93
N THR A 214 15.28 3.13 -19.13
CA THR A 214 16.25 3.69 -18.17
C THR A 214 17.43 2.73 -18.06
N PRO A 215 18.69 3.20 -17.91
CA PRO A 215 19.83 2.30 -17.71
C PRO A 215 19.58 1.30 -16.56
N GLY A 216 19.81 0.00 -16.81
CA GLY A 216 19.52 -1.10 -15.87
C GLY A 216 18.02 -1.40 -15.64
N GLY A 217 17.13 -0.79 -16.41
CA GLY A 217 15.68 -1.02 -16.41
C GLY A 217 15.00 -0.71 -15.07
N GLU A 218 13.79 -1.26 -14.89
CA GLU A 218 12.99 -1.02 -13.67
C GLU A 218 13.73 -1.43 -12.38
N VAL A 219 14.61 -2.43 -12.44
CA VAL A 219 15.36 -2.91 -11.26
C VAL A 219 16.35 -1.84 -10.80
N ALA A 220 17.17 -1.30 -11.68
CA ALA A 220 18.15 -0.27 -11.31
C ALA A 220 17.46 1.01 -10.81
N PHE A 221 16.34 1.39 -11.44
CA PHE A 221 15.56 2.56 -11.02
C PHE A 221 15.03 2.40 -9.59
N VAL A 222 14.40 1.26 -9.28
CA VAL A 222 13.87 1.04 -7.93
C VAL A 222 14.99 0.78 -6.92
N LYS A 223 16.13 0.19 -7.32
CA LYS A 223 17.32 0.16 -6.47
C LYS A 223 17.80 1.57 -6.11
N LYS A 224 17.80 2.53 -7.04
CA LYS A 224 18.09 3.95 -6.72
C LYS A 224 17.12 4.49 -5.66
N MET A 225 15.82 4.21 -5.79
CA MET A 225 14.83 4.58 -4.74
C MET A 225 15.14 3.92 -3.39
N ILE A 226 15.54 2.65 -3.36
CA ILE A 226 15.95 1.95 -2.14
C ILE A 226 17.18 2.65 -1.52
N GLN A 227 18.18 3.00 -2.33
CA GLN A 227 19.37 3.70 -1.86
C GLN A 227 19.07 5.11 -1.31
N GLU A 228 18.19 5.88 -1.97
CA GLU A 228 17.73 7.16 -1.42
C GLU A 228 16.95 6.96 -0.10
N SER A 229 16.15 5.91 0.00
CA SER A 229 15.41 5.59 1.22
C SER A 229 16.32 5.26 2.43
N LEU A 230 17.55 4.79 2.21
CA LEU A 230 18.52 4.58 3.30
C LEU A 230 18.95 5.89 3.95
N HIS A 231 18.93 6.99 3.20
CA HIS A 231 19.27 8.32 3.71
C HIS A 231 18.04 9.00 4.30
N LEU A 232 16.91 8.90 3.62
CA LEU A 232 15.65 9.55 4.02
C LEU A 232 14.95 8.84 5.19
N ARG A 233 15.15 7.52 5.32
CA ARG A 233 14.63 6.68 6.41
C ARG A 233 13.15 6.92 6.65
N GLU A 234 12.80 7.43 7.82
CA GLU A 234 11.44 7.63 8.31
C GLU A 234 10.80 8.94 7.81
N ALA A 235 11.53 9.78 7.09
CA ALA A 235 10.98 10.96 6.43
C ALA A 235 9.94 10.59 5.36
N VAL A 236 9.96 9.36 4.85
CA VAL A 236 8.83 8.79 4.10
C VAL A 236 8.31 7.58 4.87
N ARG A 237 7.02 7.57 5.18
CA ARG A 237 6.40 6.43 5.86
C ARG A 237 6.41 5.18 4.98
N TRP A 238 5.99 5.26 3.72
CA TRP A 238 6.04 4.14 2.77
C TRP A 238 6.66 4.53 1.42
N TYR A 239 7.76 3.90 1.06
CA TYR A 239 8.29 3.98 -0.29
C TYR A 239 7.62 2.89 -1.12
N THR A 240 7.07 3.22 -2.29
CA THR A 240 6.39 2.22 -3.13
C THR A 240 6.75 2.36 -4.61
N SER A 241 6.73 1.24 -5.33
CA SER A 241 6.85 1.20 -6.79
C SER A 241 6.02 0.07 -7.39
N MET A 242 5.39 0.33 -8.54
CA MET A 242 4.85 -0.71 -9.40
C MET A 242 5.97 -1.34 -10.23
N LEU A 243 5.78 -2.60 -10.63
CA LEU A 243 6.76 -3.40 -11.36
C LEU A 243 6.10 -4.16 -12.52
N GLY A 244 6.79 -4.19 -13.64
CA GLY A 244 6.39 -4.86 -14.88
C GLY A 244 6.67 -6.37 -14.87
N LYS A 245 7.75 -6.80 -14.20
CA LYS A 245 8.22 -8.19 -14.20
C LYS A 245 8.26 -8.79 -12.79
N ARG A 246 7.87 -10.07 -12.64
CA ARG A 246 7.96 -10.80 -11.36
C ARG A 246 9.40 -10.96 -10.89
N SER A 247 10.34 -11.18 -11.81
CA SER A 247 11.77 -11.30 -11.50
C SER A 247 12.31 -10.03 -10.85
N SER A 248 11.90 -8.85 -11.32
CA SER A 248 12.24 -7.55 -10.75
C SER A 248 11.82 -7.47 -9.27
N LEU A 249 10.57 -7.89 -8.96
CA LEU A 249 10.07 -7.94 -7.58
C LEU A 249 10.97 -8.80 -6.68
N LEU A 250 11.32 -10.01 -7.11
CA LEU A 250 12.14 -10.92 -6.29
C LEU A 250 13.54 -10.33 -6.05
N SER A 251 14.16 -9.76 -7.09
CA SER A 251 15.48 -9.14 -6.98
C SER A 251 15.49 -7.93 -6.02
N LEU A 252 14.43 -7.12 -6.03
CA LEU A 252 14.31 -5.96 -5.14
C LEU A 252 14.03 -6.36 -3.69
N ILE A 253 13.33 -7.48 -3.46
CA ILE A 253 13.17 -8.04 -2.11
C ILE A 253 14.50 -8.59 -1.59
N ASP A 254 15.28 -9.30 -2.44
CA ASP A 254 16.62 -9.76 -2.06
C ASP A 254 17.53 -8.56 -1.67
N GLU A 255 17.44 -7.44 -2.39
CA GLU A 255 18.13 -6.18 -2.04
C GLU A 255 17.70 -5.65 -0.66
N LEU A 256 16.39 -5.49 -0.43
CA LEU A 256 15.86 -5.02 0.86
C LEU A 256 16.30 -5.92 2.04
N GLN A 257 16.29 -7.23 1.83
CA GLN A 257 16.73 -8.20 2.84
C GLN A 257 18.24 -8.09 3.12
N SER A 258 19.06 -7.85 2.10
CA SER A 258 20.50 -7.63 2.26
C SER A 258 20.83 -6.38 3.08
N LEU A 259 19.90 -5.41 3.11
CA LEU A 259 19.98 -4.16 3.88
C LEU A 259 19.31 -4.27 5.27
N ASP A 260 18.98 -5.47 5.73
CA ASP A 260 18.23 -5.77 6.97
C ASP A 260 16.90 -5.01 7.08
N ASN A 261 16.25 -4.67 5.95
CA ASN A 261 14.90 -4.15 5.98
C ASN A 261 13.92 -5.26 6.36
N LYS A 262 13.20 -5.07 7.46
CA LYS A 262 12.25 -6.06 7.99
C LYS A 262 10.80 -5.73 7.66
N ASN A 263 10.52 -4.62 6.98
CA ASN A 263 9.17 -4.07 6.83
C ASN A 263 8.86 -3.73 5.36
N TRP A 264 8.46 -4.75 4.61
CA TRP A 264 8.02 -4.60 3.23
C TRP A 264 6.61 -5.19 3.03
N ALA A 265 6.00 -4.83 1.91
CA ALA A 265 4.69 -5.28 1.47
C ALA A 265 4.73 -5.56 -0.02
N VAL A 266 4.01 -6.60 -0.45
CA VAL A 266 3.95 -7.03 -1.85
C VAL A 266 2.52 -7.33 -2.27
N THR A 267 2.20 -6.99 -3.51
CA THR A 267 0.90 -7.28 -4.10
C THR A 267 1.02 -7.56 -5.59
N GLU A 268 -0.03 -8.15 -6.17
CA GLU A 268 -0.21 -8.22 -7.62
C GLU A 268 -1.52 -7.58 -8.07
N PHE A 269 -1.43 -6.85 -9.19
CA PHE A 269 -2.53 -6.25 -9.90
C PHE A 269 -2.82 -7.08 -11.14
N ILE A 270 -3.98 -7.72 -11.15
CA ILE A 270 -4.46 -8.52 -12.29
C ILE A 270 -5.55 -7.72 -12.97
N GLN A 271 -5.37 -7.42 -14.26
CA GLN A 271 -6.39 -6.79 -15.08
C GLN A 271 -6.61 -7.57 -16.37
N GLY A 272 -7.83 -8.09 -16.53
CA GLY A 272 -8.15 -9.07 -17.56
C GLY A 272 -7.37 -10.38 -17.40
N ASP A 273 -7.28 -11.14 -18.49
CA ASP A 273 -6.80 -12.54 -18.44
C ASP A 273 -5.27 -12.67 -18.58
N LYS A 274 -4.56 -11.59 -18.96
CA LYS A 274 -3.13 -11.64 -19.34
C LYS A 274 -2.24 -10.61 -18.66
N THR A 275 -2.73 -9.41 -18.37
CA THR A 275 -1.87 -8.34 -17.84
C THR A 275 -1.76 -8.46 -16.32
N LYS A 276 -0.57 -8.83 -15.87
CA LYS A 276 -0.16 -8.79 -14.47
C LYS A 276 0.86 -7.68 -14.26
N ARG A 277 0.71 -6.97 -13.15
CA ARG A 277 1.73 -6.08 -12.58
C ARG A 277 1.91 -6.45 -11.12
N TRP A 278 3.09 -6.15 -10.59
CA TRP A 278 3.36 -6.31 -9.18
C TRP A 278 3.56 -4.92 -8.57
N ALA A 279 3.41 -4.81 -7.25
CA ALA A 279 3.90 -3.65 -6.55
C ALA A 279 4.65 -4.08 -5.28
N ILE A 280 5.65 -3.28 -4.95
CA ILE A 280 6.46 -3.41 -3.75
C ILE A 280 6.33 -2.13 -2.95
N ALA A 281 6.26 -2.28 -1.63
CA ALA A 281 6.35 -1.18 -0.68
C ALA A 281 7.34 -1.55 0.42
N TRP A 282 8.08 -0.59 0.94
CA TRP A 282 8.95 -0.76 2.09
C TRP A 282 8.91 0.46 2.99
N SER A 283 9.17 0.22 4.28
CA SER A 283 9.24 1.26 5.30
C SER A 283 10.47 1.03 6.17
N TRP A 284 11.03 2.13 6.66
CA TRP A 284 12.06 2.10 7.71
C TRP A 284 11.47 2.28 9.11
N LYS A 285 10.16 2.54 9.20
CA LYS A 285 9.41 2.51 10.46
C LYS A 285 9.07 1.07 10.85
N ASP A 286 8.66 0.91 12.09
CA ASP A 286 8.29 -0.38 12.69
C ASP A 286 6.77 -0.65 12.71
N ILE A 287 5.96 0.24 12.13
CA ILE A 287 4.51 0.05 11.98
C ILE A 287 4.22 -1.01 10.92
N ARG A 288 3.36 -1.98 11.26
CA ARG A 288 3.12 -3.17 10.44
C ARG A 288 1.78 -3.10 9.69
N PRO A 289 1.79 -3.29 8.35
CA PRO A 289 0.56 -3.40 7.58
C PRO A 289 -0.16 -4.72 7.89
N THR A 290 -1.46 -4.79 7.57
CA THR A 290 -2.22 -6.05 7.64
C THR A 290 -1.66 -7.09 6.67
N MET A 291 -1.93 -8.37 6.93
CA MET A 291 -1.53 -9.45 6.02
C MET A 291 -2.21 -9.32 4.67
N GLY A 292 -3.48 -8.89 4.66
CA GLY A 292 -4.25 -8.66 3.44
C GLY A 292 -3.58 -7.66 2.49
N VAL A 293 -2.95 -6.60 3.02
CA VAL A 293 -2.26 -5.59 2.19
C VAL A 293 -0.86 -6.04 1.81
N SER A 294 -0.14 -6.67 2.74
CA SER A 294 1.31 -6.91 2.60
C SER A 294 1.70 -8.21 1.92
N ARG A 295 0.77 -9.17 1.79
CA ARG A 295 1.03 -10.53 1.28
C ARG A 295 0.09 -10.92 0.14
N SER A 296 -0.52 -9.95 -0.54
CA SER A 296 -1.52 -10.17 -1.60
C SER A 296 -0.89 -10.51 -2.96
N VAL A 297 -0.06 -11.55 -3.00
CA VAL A 297 0.60 -12.00 -4.22
C VAL A 297 0.59 -13.52 -4.30
N SER A 298 0.22 -14.06 -5.46
CA SER A 298 0.22 -15.51 -5.71
C SER A 298 1.58 -16.01 -6.23
N ASN A 299 1.86 -17.29 -6.00
CA ASN A 299 2.97 -18.02 -6.62
C ASN A 299 4.37 -17.42 -6.38
N ILE A 300 4.62 -16.90 -5.17
CA ILE A 300 5.93 -16.42 -4.72
C ILE A 300 6.42 -17.26 -3.52
N PRO A 301 7.70 -17.68 -3.49
CA PRO A 301 8.26 -18.43 -2.37
C PRO A 301 8.13 -17.67 -1.03
N LYS A 302 7.89 -18.41 0.07
CA LYS A 302 7.67 -17.83 1.40
C LYS A 302 8.78 -16.88 1.87
N LYS A 303 10.03 -17.11 1.47
CA LYS A 303 11.17 -16.25 1.83
C LYS A 303 11.06 -14.81 1.32
N TYR A 304 10.26 -14.58 0.28
CA TYR A 304 10.04 -13.27 -0.31
C TYR A 304 8.79 -12.56 0.26
N LEU A 305 7.99 -13.26 1.06
CA LEU A 305 6.83 -12.67 1.73
C LEU A 305 7.29 -12.05 3.07
N PRO A 306 6.80 -10.85 3.43
CA PRO A 306 7.11 -10.25 4.73
C PRO A 306 6.58 -11.13 5.86
N PHE A 307 7.21 -11.13 7.03
CA PHE A 307 6.76 -11.96 8.16
C PHE A 307 5.24 -11.74 8.44
N PRO A 308 4.44 -12.78 8.69
CA PRO A 308 3.00 -12.64 8.94
C PRO A 308 2.71 -11.70 10.12
N SER A 309 2.03 -10.59 9.87
CA SER A 309 1.63 -9.62 10.90
C SER A 309 0.35 -9.99 11.64
N GLU A 310 -0.27 -11.13 11.34
CA GLU A 310 -1.47 -11.58 12.01
C GLU A 310 -1.37 -13.07 12.38
N PHE A 311 -1.88 -13.40 13.56
CA PHE A 311 -2.03 -14.75 14.05
C PHE A 311 -3.51 -15.03 14.31
N HIS A 312 -4.03 -16.05 13.66
CA HIS A 312 -5.45 -16.40 13.69
C HIS A 312 -5.63 -17.75 14.35
N PHE A 313 -6.56 -17.84 15.29
CA PHE A 313 -6.98 -19.12 15.86
C PHE A 313 -8.45 -19.11 16.23
N ARG A 314 -9.07 -20.29 16.11
CA ARG A 314 -10.47 -20.53 16.44
C ARG A 314 -10.54 -21.40 17.69
N LEU A 315 -11.50 -21.09 18.56
CA LEU A 315 -11.78 -21.89 19.75
C LEU A 315 -13.29 -22.04 19.99
N PRO A 316 -13.72 -23.16 20.61
CA PRO A 316 -15.08 -23.30 21.10
C PRO A 316 -15.40 -22.17 22.08
N CYS A 317 -16.51 -21.49 21.88
CA CYS A 317 -16.87 -20.31 22.65
C CYS A 317 -18.39 -20.26 22.88
N LYS A 318 -18.80 -20.40 24.14
CA LYS A 318 -20.21 -20.24 24.53
C LYS A 318 -20.60 -18.78 24.64
N SER A 319 -19.73 -17.96 25.24
CA SER A 319 -19.91 -16.53 25.49
C SER A 319 -18.69 -15.75 25.04
N VAL A 320 -18.90 -14.83 24.10
CA VAL A 320 -17.84 -13.92 23.61
C VAL A 320 -17.44 -12.95 24.72
N ASP A 321 -18.41 -12.45 25.50
CA ASP A 321 -18.14 -11.53 26.59
C ASP A 321 -17.22 -12.17 27.63
N SER A 322 -17.46 -13.43 28.00
CA SER A 322 -16.57 -14.16 28.91
C SER A 322 -15.17 -14.40 28.32
N LEU A 323 -15.06 -14.61 27.01
CA LEU A 323 -13.76 -14.72 26.35
C LEU A 323 -13.02 -13.37 26.37
N ILE A 324 -13.72 -12.27 26.11
CA ILE A 324 -13.19 -10.91 26.19
C ILE A 324 -12.71 -10.62 27.62
N GLU A 325 -13.49 -10.93 28.64
CA GLU A 325 -13.11 -10.76 30.05
C GLU A 325 -11.83 -11.54 30.40
N VAL A 326 -11.67 -12.77 29.91
CA VAL A 326 -10.46 -13.57 30.11
C VAL A 326 -9.24 -12.92 29.44
N ILE A 327 -9.41 -12.42 28.21
CA ILE A 327 -8.34 -11.71 27.48
C ILE A 327 -7.97 -10.43 28.23
N ASP A 328 -8.95 -9.58 28.53
CA ASP A 328 -8.77 -8.29 29.18
C ASP A 328 -8.10 -8.44 30.54
N THR A 329 -8.55 -9.41 31.35
CA THR A 329 -7.94 -9.71 32.65
C THR A 329 -6.49 -10.16 32.52
N GLU A 330 -6.17 -11.05 31.56
CA GLU A 330 -4.80 -11.50 31.36
C GLU A 330 -3.88 -10.37 30.90
N ILE A 331 -4.31 -9.54 29.94
CA ILE A 331 -3.47 -8.44 29.45
C ILE A 331 -3.25 -7.39 30.54
N ASN A 332 -4.30 -7.02 31.29
CA ASN A 332 -4.21 -6.11 32.43
C ASN A 332 -3.23 -6.61 33.51
N SER A 333 -3.10 -7.93 33.69
CA SER A 333 -2.14 -8.52 34.64
C SER A 333 -0.68 -8.21 34.30
N PHE A 334 -0.37 -7.82 33.06
CA PHE A 334 0.99 -7.45 32.64
C PHE A 334 1.37 -6.03 33.04
N ARG A 335 0.42 -5.20 33.45
CA ARG A 335 0.62 -3.78 33.78
C ARG A 335 1.28 -3.02 32.62
N ILE A 336 0.66 -3.11 31.45
CA ILE A 336 1.09 -2.43 30.22
C ILE A 336 -0.03 -1.51 29.70
N PRO A 337 0.27 -0.49 28.87
CA PRO A 337 -0.76 0.27 28.18
C PRO A 337 -1.66 -0.65 27.37
N TRP A 338 -2.94 -0.67 27.71
CA TRP A 338 -3.95 -1.53 27.12
C TRP A 338 -5.32 -0.85 27.18
N LYS A 339 -6.05 -0.89 26.06
CA LYS A 339 -7.40 -0.32 25.98
C LYS A 339 -8.29 -1.20 25.13
N TRP A 340 -9.39 -1.66 25.69
CA TRP A 340 -10.43 -2.40 24.98
C TRP A 340 -11.52 -1.46 24.42
N ASP A 341 -11.98 -1.73 23.21
CA ASP A 341 -13.11 -1.10 22.54
C ASP A 341 -14.22 -2.15 22.35
N ASN A 342 -15.29 -1.99 23.14
CA ASN A 342 -16.46 -2.87 23.09
C ASN A 342 -17.24 -2.80 21.78
N GLN A 343 -17.23 -1.66 21.07
CA GLN A 343 -17.96 -1.52 19.81
C GLN A 343 -17.27 -2.31 18.68
N ARG A 344 -15.95 -2.38 18.71
CA ARG A 344 -15.13 -3.08 17.72
C ARG A 344 -14.77 -4.50 18.11
N SER A 345 -15.11 -4.90 19.34
CA SER A 345 -14.67 -6.15 19.98
C SER A 345 -13.16 -6.36 19.81
N SER A 346 -12.40 -5.29 20.08
CA SER A 346 -10.96 -5.27 19.89
C SER A 346 -10.25 -4.48 20.97
N GLY A 347 -9.04 -4.88 21.35
CA GLY A 347 -8.18 -4.11 22.24
C GLY A 347 -6.82 -3.83 21.65
N LEU A 348 -6.30 -2.64 21.93
CA LEU A 348 -4.99 -2.14 21.52
C LEU A 348 -4.05 -2.10 22.72
N GLY A 349 -2.85 -2.66 22.58
CA GLY A 349 -1.84 -2.66 23.63
C GLY A 349 -0.42 -2.45 23.13
N PHE A 350 0.43 -1.95 24.04
CA PHE A 350 1.85 -1.70 23.79
C PHE A 350 2.68 -2.18 24.96
N THR A 351 3.94 -2.53 24.71
CA THR A 351 4.90 -2.85 25.77
C THR A 351 6.31 -2.44 25.39
N MET A 352 7.09 -2.06 26.39
CA MET A 352 8.52 -1.72 26.28
C MET A 352 9.41 -2.96 26.40
N GLU A 353 8.89 -4.06 26.94
CA GLU A 353 9.62 -5.30 27.18
C GLU A 353 8.73 -6.53 26.99
N ASN A 354 9.32 -7.74 27.06
CA ASN A 354 8.56 -8.99 27.07
C ASN A 354 7.87 -9.20 28.43
N ALA A 355 6.73 -8.54 28.60
CA ALA A 355 5.99 -8.48 29.85
C ALA A 355 5.32 -9.82 30.23
N TRP A 356 5.11 -10.76 29.31
CA TRP A 356 4.44 -12.03 29.60
C TRP A 356 5.39 -13.21 29.84
N SER A 357 6.69 -13.00 29.68
CA SER A 357 7.70 -14.04 29.95
C SER A 357 7.64 -14.55 31.40
N ARG A 358 8.06 -15.81 31.62
CA ARG A 358 8.12 -16.39 32.98
C ARG A 358 9.01 -15.57 33.91
N GLN A 359 10.12 -15.04 33.39
CA GLN A 359 11.04 -14.20 34.14
C GLN A 359 10.40 -12.87 34.54
N ALA A 360 9.71 -12.19 33.60
CA ALA A 360 9.00 -10.94 33.88
C ALA A 360 7.90 -11.13 34.93
N ARG A 361 7.11 -12.21 34.82
CA ARG A 361 6.07 -12.55 35.80
C ARG A 361 6.64 -12.77 37.20
N ARG A 362 7.75 -13.52 37.33
CA ARG A 362 8.43 -13.76 38.62
C ARG A 362 8.98 -12.47 39.24
N LYS A 363 9.65 -11.64 38.44
CA LYS A 363 10.19 -10.35 38.89
C LYS A 363 9.08 -9.45 39.42
N ARG A 364 7.94 -9.37 38.72
CA ARG A 364 6.78 -8.59 39.18
C ARG A 364 6.15 -9.13 40.46
N GLN A 365 6.02 -10.45 40.59
CA GLN A 365 5.49 -11.06 41.81
C GLN A 365 6.37 -10.72 43.02
N GLN A 366 7.70 -10.82 42.88
CA GLN A 366 8.65 -10.42 43.93
C GLN A 366 8.55 -8.92 44.27
N GLN A 367 8.37 -8.06 43.26
CA GLN A 367 8.19 -6.63 43.48
C GLN A 367 6.86 -6.29 44.16
N GLN A 368 5.77 -7.01 43.86
CA GLN A 368 4.48 -6.86 44.55
C GLN A 368 4.53 -7.37 45.99
N GLU A 369 5.21 -8.50 46.24
CA GLU A 369 5.41 -9.01 47.59
C GLU A 369 6.29 -8.07 48.44
N ALA A 370 7.20 -7.33 47.81
CA ALA A 370 8.04 -6.32 48.46
C ALA A 370 7.38 -4.93 48.60
N ALA A 371 6.40 -4.58 47.76
CA ALA A 371 5.69 -3.31 47.81
C ALA A 371 4.38 -3.47 48.61
N GLN A 372 4.36 -2.98 49.85
CA GLN A 372 3.19 -3.03 50.73
C GLN A 372 2.03 -2.10 50.33
N ASP A 373 2.08 -1.42 49.18
CA ASP A 373 1.03 -0.50 48.74
C ASP A 373 0.31 -1.01 47.49
N GLY A 374 -1.01 -1.15 47.63
CA GLY A 374 -1.96 -1.38 46.56
C GLY A 374 -2.22 -0.10 45.76
N SER A 375 -1.21 0.37 45.01
CA SER A 375 -1.45 1.42 44.03
C SER A 375 -2.33 0.85 42.91
N ASP A 376 -3.56 1.36 42.81
CA ASP A 376 -4.47 1.13 41.70
C ASP A 376 -3.80 1.39 40.35
N GLN A 377 -4.30 0.72 39.30
CA GLN A 377 -3.96 0.94 37.89
C GLN A 377 -4.28 2.39 37.49
N ALA A 378 -3.44 3.35 37.85
CA ALA A 378 -3.48 4.68 37.29
C ALA A 378 -2.97 4.61 35.84
N ASP A 379 -3.74 5.23 34.93
CA ASP A 379 -3.52 5.31 33.48
C ASP A 379 -2.04 5.25 33.07
N ILE A 380 -1.55 4.07 32.69
CA ILE A 380 -0.20 3.94 32.14
C ILE A 380 -0.23 4.65 30.78
N PRO A 381 0.55 5.72 30.59
CA PRO A 381 0.52 6.47 29.34
C PRO A 381 0.88 5.56 28.17
N PHE A 382 0.16 5.70 27.06
CA PHE A 382 0.50 5.08 25.79
C PHE A 382 1.74 5.78 25.22
N ASP A 383 2.94 5.39 25.64
CA ASP A 383 4.18 5.74 24.93
C ASP A 383 4.33 4.82 23.71
N THR A 384 3.58 5.14 22.64
CA THR A 384 3.59 4.36 21.40
C THR A 384 4.86 4.58 20.59
N GLU A 385 5.57 5.69 20.81
CA GLU A 385 6.79 6.02 20.07
C GLU A 385 7.92 5.07 20.46
N ASN A 386 8.16 4.90 21.76
CA ASN A 386 9.25 4.06 22.27
C ASN A 386 8.86 2.58 22.44
N ALA A 387 7.58 2.23 22.27
CA ALA A 387 7.09 0.86 22.43
C ALA A 387 7.87 -0.14 21.57
N LEU A 388 8.35 -1.23 22.18
CA LEU A 388 9.09 -2.28 21.49
C LEU A 388 8.15 -3.23 20.73
N PHE A 389 6.93 -3.39 21.24
CA PHE A 389 5.90 -4.25 20.65
C PHE A 389 4.51 -3.63 20.84
N GLY A 390 3.77 -3.52 19.75
CA GLY A 390 2.36 -3.10 19.75
C GLY A 390 1.48 -4.13 19.06
N PHE A 391 0.29 -4.36 19.61
CA PHE A 391 -0.64 -5.38 19.13
C PHE A 391 -2.10 -4.95 19.22
N ILE A 392 -2.92 -5.50 18.33
CA ILE A 392 -4.38 -5.47 18.42
C ILE A 392 -4.87 -6.91 18.61
N ILE A 393 -5.77 -7.14 19.56
CA ILE A 393 -6.52 -8.40 19.68
C ILE A 393 -7.95 -8.11 19.24
N GLN A 394 -8.47 -8.87 18.28
CA GLN A 394 -9.87 -8.80 17.86
C GLN A 394 -10.57 -10.14 18.07
N VAL A 395 -11.79 -10.11 18.59
CA VAL A 395 -12.65 -11.28 18.78
C VAL A 395 -13.87 -11.14 17.88
N ARG A 396 -14.10 -12.15 17.03
CA ARG A 396 -15.28 -12.23 16.16
C ARG A 396 -16.04 -13.52 16.43
N ARG A 397 -17.36 -13.48 16.27
CA ARG A 397 -18.23 -14.65 16.41
C ARG A 397 -18.78 -15.05 15.04
N PRO A 398 -18.11 -15.96 14.30
CA PRO A 398 -18.60 -16.40 12.99
C PRO A 398 -19.85 -17.29 13.07
N GLY A 399 -20.18 -17.84 14.25
CA GLY A 399 -21.34 -18.70 14.46
C GLY A 399 -21.62 -18.96 15.95
N LEU A 400 -22.60 -19.82 16.26
CA LEU A 400 -23.07 -20.00 17.63
C LEU A 400 -22.06 -20.72 18.55
N GLU A 401 -21.19 -21.57 18.01
CA GLU A 401 -20.37 -22.48 18.81
C GLU A 401 -18.90 -22.07 18.95
N ASN A 402 -18.42 -21.15 18.11
CA ASN A 402 -17.00 -20.83 18.01
C ASN A 402 -16.77 -19.31 18.00
N ALA A 403 -15.62 -18.90 18.52
CA ALA A 403 -15.07 -17.57 18.33
C ALA A 403 -13.77 -17.65 17.52
N ASP A 404 -13.56 -16.63 16.68
CA ASP A 404 -12.31 -16.39 15.98
C ASP A 404 -11.56 -15.27 16.70
N VAL A 405 -10.31 -15.54 17.08
CA VAL A 405 -9.41 -14.55 17.68
C VAL A 405 -8.30 -14.25 16.69
N THR A 406 -8.14 -12.97 16.41
CA THR A 406 -7.05 -12.44 15.59
C THR A 406 -6.14 -11.60 16.48
N VAL A 407 -4.85 -11.93 16.49
CA VAL A 407 -3.82 -11.10 17.09
C VAL A 407 -3.03 -10.46 15.96
N ARG A 408 -3.09 -9.13 15.86
CA ARG A 408 -2.39 -8.34 14.86
C ARG A 408 -1.16 -7.69 15.48
N TRP A 409 0.01 -7.96 14.91
CA TRP A 409 1.24 -7.21 15.17
C TRP A 409 1.14 -5.86 14.47
N VAL A 410 1.07 -4.75 15.23
CA VAL A 410 0.92 -3.40 14.66
C VAL A 410 2.18 -2.54 14.78
N LYS A 411 3.06 -2.83 15.76
CA LYS A 411 4.35 -2.14 15.93
C LYS A 411 5.44 -3.10 16.41
N GLY A 412 6.65 -2.93 15.86
CA GLY A 412 7.88 -3.55 16.34
C GLY A 412 8.62 -4.35 15.25
N VAL A 413 9.84 -4.80 15.56
CA VAL A 413 10.70 -5.52 14.59
C VAL A 413 11.05 -6.96 14.96
N ASP A 414 10.81 -7.37 16.20
CA ASP A 414 11.13 -8.71 16.71
C ASP A 414 9.95 -9.67 16.57
N SER A 415 10.04 -10.58 15.58
CA SER A 415 9.02 -11.60 15.34
C SER A 415 8.93 -12.63 16.47
N VAL A 416 10.02 -12.87 17.21
CA VAL A 416 10.05 -13.85 18.32
C VAL A 416 9.16 -13.38 19.45
N ILE A 417 9.13 -12.07 19.71
CA ILE A 417 8.24 -11.46 20.71
C ILE A 417 6.78 -11.64 20.28
N PHE A 418 6.45 -11.35 19.02
CA PHE A 418 5.10 -11.55 18.51
C PHE A 418 4.64 -13.01 18.59
N GLU A 419 5.46 -13.97 18.16
CA GLU A 419 5.14 -15.40 18.24
C GLU A 419 4.98 -15.86 19.70
N SER A 420 5.86 -15.39 20.59
CA SER A 420 5.77 -15.65 22.03
C SER A 420 4.46 -15.14 22.63
N PHE A 421 4.06 -13.92 22.27
CA PHE A 421 2.80 -13.31 22.70
C PHE A 421 1.60 -14.13 22.22
N CYS A 422 1.56 -14.47 20.93
CA CYS A 422 0.49 -15.25 20.33
C CYS A 422 0.34 -16.62 20.99
N GLY A 423 1.46 -17.32 21.21
CA GLY A 423 1.47 -18.61 21.89
C GLY A 423 1.01 -18.51 23.34
N MET A 424 1.37 -17.44 24.05
CA MET A 424 0.91 -17.17 25.42
C MET A 424 -0.60 -16.93 25.46
N LEU A 425 -1.11 -16.01 24.65
CA LEU A 425 -2.53 -15.66 24.64
C LEU A 425 -3.38 -16.87 24.29
N LYS A 426 -3.00 -17.62 23.23
CA LYS A 426 -3.72 -18.81 22.81
C LYS A 426 -3.84 -19.86 23.92
N ARG A 427 -2.73 -20.17 24.62
CA ARG A 427 -2.77 -21.12 25.76
C ARG A 427 -3.69 -20.62 26.88
N LYS A 428 -3.64 -19.33 27.19
CA LYS A 428 -4.46 -18.73 28.23
C LYS A 428 -5.96 -18.91 27.94
N VAL A 429 -6.40 -18.58 26.72
CA VAL A 429 -7.83 -18.65 26.36
C VAL A 429 -8.31 -20.08 26.09
N GLU A 430 -7.40 -21.00 25.77
CA GLU A 430 -7.69 -22.45 25.70
C GLU A 430 -7.72 -23.13 27.09
N GLY A 431 -7.35 -22.42 28.17
CA GLY A 431 -7.29 -22.96 29.53
C GLY A 431 -6.13 -23.95 29.77
N ARG A 432 -5.00 -23.76 29.08
CA ARG A 432 -3.82 -24.65 29.10
C ARG A 432 -2.60 -24.06 29.81
#